data_AF-A0A7R9R2L1-F1
#
_entry.id   AF-A0A7R9R2L1-F1
#
_cell.length_a   1.000
_cell.length_b   1.000
_cell.length_c   1.000
_cell.angle_alpha   90.00
_cell.angle_beta   90.00
_cell.angle_gamma   90.00
#
_symmetry.space_group_name_H-M   'P 1'
#
loop_
_entity.id
_entity.type
_entity.pdbx_description
1 polymer ?
#
loop_
_entity_poly.entity_id
_entity_poly.type
_entity_poly.pdbx_seq_one_letter_code
_entity_poly.pdbx_strand_id
1 'polypeptide(L)'
;KLQAKQVSLKVTPTQSIFTFNAGPIALAVNFFTPIDPTDLKRLSLPASYISVSAWSLDSATHEVEVYLDITGEWTSGDSNEEVVWDMKEIKGNKSIITGDMRLKNQKPFEENNESAQWGTVKFFTDTTVTHEANACPTMRTKFVKNGKLDNKVDQN
;
A
#
# COMPACT_ATOMS: atom_id res chain seq x y z
N LYS A 1 -16.76 12.70 9.54
CA LYS A 1 -16.23 11.33 9.77
C LYS A 1 -15.62 11.30 11.16
N LEU A 2 -15.86 10.24 11.94
CA LEU A 2 -15.27 10.11 13.28
C LEU A 2 -13.75 9.93 13.15
N GLN A 3 -12.99 10.58 14.02
CA GLN A 3 -11.53 10.45 14.01
C GLN A 3 -11.13 9.08 14.59
N ALA A 4 -10.27 8.36 13.87
CA ALA A 4 -9.67 7.14 14.39
C ALA A 4 -8.66 7.48 15.49
N LYS A 5 -8.77 6.84 16.65
CA LYS A 5 -7.85 6.97 17.78
C LYS A 5 -7.03 5.70 17.91
N GLN A 6 -5.70 5.79 17.85
CA GLN A 6 -4.82 4.66 18.15
C GLN A 6 -4.96 4.28 19.63
N VAL A 7 -5.25 3.00 19.89
CA VAL A 7 -5.46 2.46 21.24
C VAL A 7 -4.39 1.44 21.64
N SER A 8 -3.69 0.85 20.67
CA SER A 8 -2.63 -0.12 20.94
C SER A 8 -1.57 -0.11 19.83
N LEU A 9 -0.33 -0.44 20.22
CA LEU A 9 0.77 -0.76 19.33
C LEU A 9 1.49 -1.99 19.91
N LYS A 10 1.58 -3.05 19.11
CA LYS A 10 2.38 -4.23 19.44
C LYS A 10 3.46 -4.42 18.39
N VAL A 11 4.72 -4.45 18.83
CA VAL A 11 5.88 -4.68 17.97
C VAL A 11 6.53 -6.01 18.34
N THR A 12 6.81 -6.82 17.33
CA THR A 12 7.59 -8.06 17.43
C THR A 12 8.74 -7.99 16.40
N PRO A 13 9.71 -8.92 16.41
CA PRO A 13 10.82 -8.88 15.46
C PRO A 13 10.40 -8.88 13.98
N THR A 14 9.22 -9.42 13.66
CA THR A 14 8.74 -9.59 12.28
C THR A 14 7.45 -8.85 11.97
N GLN A 15 6.84 -8.19 12.97
CA GLN A 15 5.52 -7.58 12.83
C GLN A 15 5.37 -6.30 13.64
N SER A 16 4.60 -5.35 13.11
CA SER A 16 4.09 -4.18 13.83
C SER A 16 2.59 -4.09 13.65
N ILE A 17 1.84 -4.20 14.74
CA ILE A 17 0.38 -4.21 14.76
C ILE A 17 -0.12 -2.94 15.46
N PHE A 18 -0.77 -2.08 14.70
CA PHE A 18 -1.45 -0.89 15.19
C PHE A 18 -2.94 -1.16 15.31
N THR A 19 -3.54 -0.81 16.45
CA THR A 19 -5.00 -0.91 16.65
C THR A 19 -5.60 0.47 16.87
N PHE A 20 -6.68 0.77 16.16
CA PHE A 20 -7.41 2.03 16.22
C PHE A 20 -8.89 1.78 16.54
N ASN A 21 -9.51 2.68 17.29
CA ASN A 21 -10.96 2.77 17.41
C ASN A 21 -11.46 3.96 16.59
N ALA A 22 -12.41 3.72 15.70
CA ALA A 22 -13.08 4.72 14.88
C ALA A 22 -14.60 4.61 15.08
N GLY A 23 -15.11 5.29 16.11
CA GLY A 23 -16.50 5.14 16.51
C GLY A 23 -16.81 3.71 17.01
N PRO A 24 -17.84 3.04 16.47
CA PRO A 24 -18.20 1.67 16.86
C PRO A 24 -17.33 0.59 16.20
N ILE A 25 -16.27 0.96 15.47
CA ILE A 25 -15.38 0.03 14.77
C ILE A 25 -13.99 0.03 15.41
N ALA A 26 -13.43 -1.16 15.59
CA ALA A 26 -12.00 -1.35 15.79
C ALA A 26 -11.33 -1.78 14.48
N LEU A 27 -10.17 -1.19 14.19
CA LEU A 27 -9.36 -1.44 13.01
C LEU A 27 -7.95 -1.86 13.46
N ALA A 28 -7.45 -2.99 12.95
CA ALA A 28 -6.07 -3.41 13.11
C ALA A 28 -5.33 -3.35 11.77
N VAL A 29 -4.18 -2.68 11.76
CA VAL A 29 -3.24 -2.66 10.62
C VAL A 29 -1.98 -3.38 11.06
N ASN A 30 -1.64 -4.47 10.37
CA ASN A 30 -0.48 -5.29 10.66
C ASN A 30 0.50 -5.21 9.49
N PHE A 31 1.69 -4.69 9.75
CA PHE A 31 2.84 -4.71 8.86
C PHE A 31 3.72 -5.88 9.23
N PHE A 32 4.02 -6.77 8.29
CA PHE A 32 4.84 -7.94 8.61
C PHE A 32 5.66 -8.43 7.43
N THR A 33 6.80 -9.02 7.74
CA THR A 33 7.59 -9.81 6.78
C THR A 33 7.54 -11.26 7.24
N PRO A 34 6.84 -12.15 6.52
CA PRO A 34 6.79 -13.55 6.86
C PRO A 34 8.18 -14.16 6.63
N ILE A 35 8.87 -14.45 7.73
CA ILE A 35 10.11 -15.24 7.71
C ILE A 35 9.68 -16.70 7.79
N ASP A 36 9.59 -17.36 6.63
CA ASP A 36 9.47 -18.82 6.57
C ASP A 36 10.86 -19.41 6.33
N PRO A 37 11.48 -20.06 7.33
CA PRO A 37 12.83 -20.62 7.18
C PRO A 37 12.92 -21.73 6.13
N THR A 38 11.79 -22.26 5.67
CA THR A 38 11.73 -23.31 4.64
C THR A 38 11.52 -22.77 3.23
N ASP A 39 11.13 -21.50 3.08
CA ASP A 39 10.91 -20.85 1.77
C ASP A 39 12.01 -19.80 1.51
N LEU A 40 13.17 -20.27 1.07
CA LEU A 40 14.32 -19.42 0.71
C LEU A 40 13.99 -18.38 -0.36
N LYS A 41 13.00 -18.65 -1.24
CA LYS A 41 12.60 -17.68 -2.26
C LYS A 41 11.90 -16.50 -1.60
N ARG A 42 10.93 -16.74 -0.72
CA ARG A 42 10.26 -15.66 0.03
C ARG A 42 11.23 -14.89 0.92
N LEU A 43 12.19 -15.57 1.53
CA LEU A 43 13.23 -14.92 2.33
C LEU A 43 14.16 -14.02 1.51
N SER A 44 14.36 -14.32 0.22
CA SER A 44 15.22 -13.51 -0.66
C SER A 44 14.53 -12.24 -1.21
N LEU A 45 13.23 -12.08 -0.99
CA LEU A 45 12.48 -10.93 -1.49
C LEU A 45 12.55 -9.75 -0.50
N PRO A 46 12.99 -8.55 -0.93
CA PRO A 46 12.84 -7.33 -0.15
C PRO A 46 11.36 -6.88 -0.20
N ALA A 47 10.49 -7.63 0.46
CA ALA A 47 9.05 -7.44 0.45
C ALA A 47 8.48 -7.40 1.88
N SER A 48 7.41 -6.63 2.04
CA SER A 48 6.63 -6.55 3.27
C SER A 48 5.15 -6.70 2.92
N TYR A 49 4.39 -7.22 3.86
CA TYR A 49 2.96 -7.45 3.74
C TYR A 49 2.22 -6.50 4.68
N ILE A 50 1.04 -6.09 4.24
CA ILE A 50 0.11 -5.28 5.02
C ILE A 50 -1.20 -6.04 5.04
N SER A 51 -1.71 -6.32 6.23
CA SER A 51 -3.06 -6.85 6.41
C SER A 51 -3.88 -5.90 7.26
N VAL A 52 -5.12 -5.66 6.84
CA VAL A 52 -6.06 -4.83 7.57
C VAL A 52 -7.23 -5.69 8.02
N SER A 53 -7.67 -5.52 9.26
CA SER A 53 -8.83 -6.23 9.82
C SER A 53 -9.70 -5.24 10.58
N ALA A 54 -11.03 -5.40 10.48
CA ALA A 54 -11.98 -4.55 11.18
C ALA A 54 -13.04 -5.41 11.88
N TRP A 55 -13.52 -4.97 13.04
CA TRP A 55 -14.62 -5.61 13.75
C TRP A 55 -15.47 -4.58 14.51
N SER A 56 -16.74 -4.93 14.70
CA SER A 56 -17.69 -4.13 15.48
C SER A 56 -17.37 -4.20 16.98
N LEU A 57 -17.50 -3.07 17.65
CA LEU A 57 -17.42 -2.91 19.11
C LEU A 57 -18.80 -2.83 19.77
N ASP A 58 -19.87 -2.69 18.99
CA ASP A 58 -21.26 -2.49 19.44
C ASP A 58 -22.20 -3.63 19.06
N SER A 59 -21.68 -4.71 18.47
CA SER A 59 -22.44 -5.85 17.93
C SER A 59 -23.41 -5.50 16.79
N ALA A 60 -23.32 -4.31 16.20
CA ALA A 60 -24.08 -3.92 15.03
C ALA A 60 -23.29 -4.17 13.72
N THR A 61 -24.01 -4.26 12.61
CA THR A 61 -23.42 -4.33 11.26
C THR A 61 -23.03 -2.95 10.79
N HIS A 62 -21.82 -2.83 10.24
CA HIS A 62 -21.27 -1.58 9.70
C HIS A 62 -20.61 -1.82 8.35
N GLU A 63 -20.69 -0.82 7.48
CA GLU A 63 -19.91 -0.76 6.24
C GLU A 63 -18.56 -0.08 6.53
N VAL A 64 -17.48 -0.67 6.05
CA VAL A 64 -16.11 -0.19 6.30
C VAL A 64 -15.34 -0.15 4.98
N GLU A 65 -14.90 1.03 4.58
CA GLU A 65 -13.94 1.18 3.47
C GLU A 65 -12.55 1.55 4.00
N VAL A 66 -11.53 0.93 3.41
CA VAL A 66 -10.11 1.18 3.74
C VAL A 66 -9.41 1.69 2.50
N TYR A 67 -8.64 2.76 2.67
CA TYR A 67 -7.76 3.32 1.64
C TYR A 67 -6.31 3.17 2.06
N LEU A 68 -5.48 2.73 1.12
CA LEU A 68 -4.03 2.64 1.25
C LEU A 68 -3.40 3.21 -0.01
N ASP A 69 -2.39 4.06 0.15
CA ASP A 69 -1.56 4.56 -0.94
C ASP A 69 -0.08 4.47 -0.61
N ILE A 70 0.72 4.45 -1.67
CA ILE A 70 2.15 4.76 -1.64
C ILE A 70 2.41 5.87 -2.66
N THR A 71 3.53 6.55 -2.53
CA THR A 71 3.82 7.75 -3.33
C THR A 71 5.11 7.57 -4.13
N GLY A 72 5.30 8.39 -5.17
CA GLY A 72 6.45 8.28 -6.09
C GLY A 72 7.80 8.55 -5.42
N GLU A 73 7.80 9.25 -4.28
CA GLU A 73 8.97 9.54 -3.44
C GLU A 73 9.67 8.27 -2.95
N TRP A 74 9.02 7.11 -2.99
CA TRP A 74 9.65 5.82 -2.69
C TRP A 74 10.67 5.38 -3.76
N THR A 75 10.69 6.06 -4.92
CA THR A 75 11.54 5.68 -6.06
C THR A 75 12.83 6.50 -6.17
N SER A 76 13.00 7.57 -5.37
CA SER A 76 14.15 8.47 -5.44
C SER A 76 14.35 9.26 -4.15
N GLY A 77 15.60 9.60 -3.86
CA GLY A 77 15.97 10.54 -2.80
C GLY A 77 15.78 12.03 -3.18
N ASP A 78 15.30 12.31 -4.41
CA ASP A 78 14.95 13.65 -4.89
C ASP A 78 13.52 13.65 -5.44
N SER A 79 12.63 14.44 -4.82
CA SER A 79 11.23 14.57 -5.19
C SER A 79 10.98 15.36 -6.48
N ASN A 80 12.03 15.95 -7.08
CA ASN A 80 11.95 16.65 -8.37
C ASN A 80 12.17 15.72 -9.57
N GLU A 81 12.65 14.49 -9.34
CA GLU A 81 12.84 13.51 -10.40
C GLU A 81 11.49 12.99 -10.93
N GLU A 82 11.38 12.82 -12.24
CA GLU A 82 10.14 12.40 -12.87
C GLU A 82 9.90 10.90 -12.65
N VAL A 83 8.73 10.55 -12.13
CA VAL A 83 8.30 9.16 -11.87
C VAL A 83 7.30 8.73 -12.92
N VAL A 84 7.47 7.51 -13.44
CA VAL A 84 6.46 6.82 -14.25
C VAL A 84 5.84 5.70 -13.45
N TRP A 85 4.54 5.50 -13.65
CA TRP A 85 3.78 4.44 -12.98
C TRP A 85 2.89 3.68 -13.96
N ASP A 86 2.52 2.48 -13.57
CA ASP A 86 1.55 1.65 -14.26
C ASP A 86 0.77 0.80 -13.24
N MET A 87 -0.47 0.47 -13.54
CA MET A 87 -1.21 -0.55 -12.80
C MET A 87 -1.87 -1.52 -13.77
N LYS A 88 -1.76 -2.81 -13.47
CA LYS A 88 -2.35 -3.87 -14.30
C LYS A 88 -2.77 -5.07 -13.50
N GLU A 89 -3.77 -5.77 -14.02
CA GLU A 89 -4.13 -7.11 -13.54
C GLU A 89 -3.19 -8.15 -14.17
N ILE A 90 -2.55 -8.96 -13.33
CA ILE A 90 -1.82 -10.16 -13.74
C ILE A 90 -2.77 -11.35 -13.56
N LYS A 91 -3.11 -12.00 -14.68
CA LYS A 91 -3.97 -13.18 -14.70
C LYS A 91 -3.18 -14.45 -14.39
N GLY A 92 -3.75 -15.33 -13.59
CA GLY A 92 -3.19 -16.64 -13.21
C GLY A 92 -4.22 -17.48 -12.48
N ASN A 93 -3.79 -18.49 -11.70
CA ASN A 93 -4.70 -19.30 -10.87
C ASN A 93 -5.48 -18.43 -9.86
N LYS A 94 -4.85 -17.34 -9.40
CA LYS A 94 -5.51 -16.23 -8.71
C LYS A 94 -5.02 -14.95 -9.37
N SER A 95 -5.93 -14.17 -9.95
CA SER A 95 -5.59 -12.85 -10.48
C SER A 95 -5.18 -11.92 -9.33
N ILE A 96 -4.24 -11.02 -9.62
CA ILE A 96 -3.78 -9.96 -8.71
C ILE A 96 -3.65 -8.65 -9.47
N ILE A 97 -3.77 -7.53 -8.77
CA ILE A 97 -3.44 -6.21 -9.30
C ILE A 97 -2.03 -5.86 -8.84
N THR A 98 -1.19 -5.39 -9.76
CA THR A 98 0.13 -4.83 -9.46
C THR A 98 0.16 -3.35 -9.82
N GLY A 99 0.77 -2.54 -8.98
CA GLY A 99 1.20 -1.18 -9.27
C GLY A 99 2.71 -1.11 -9.31
N ASP A 100 3.25 -0.58 -10.40
CA ASP A 100 4.68 -0.41 -10.63
C ASP A 100 4.99 1.09 -10.62
N MET A 101 6.00 1.51 -9.87
CA MET A 101 6.50 2.89 -9.89
C MET A 101 8.02 2.89 -10.00
N ARG A 102 8.57 3.76 -10.84
CA ARG A 102 10.01 3.90 -11.06
C ARG A 102 10.35 5.29 -11.61
N LEU A 103 11.60 5.71 -11.44
CA LEU A 103 12.10 6.87 -12.15
C LEU A 103 11.98 6.68 -13.67
N LYS A 104 11.58 7.75 -14.37
CA LYS A 104 11.57 7.79 -15.83
C LYS A 104 12.99 7.66 -16.37
N ASN A 105 13.90 8.42 -15.77
CA ASN A 105 15.33 8.44 -16.10
C ASN A 105 16.11 7.68 -15.03
N GLN A 106 16.16 6.35 -15.14
CA GLN A 106 16.93 5.53 -14.22
C GLN A 106 18.43 5.65 -14.46
N LYS A 107 19.20 5.68 -13.38
CA LYS A 107 20.66 5.70 -13.37
C LYS A 107 21.15 4.43 -12.64
N PRO A 108 21.34 3.31 -13.37
CA PRO A 108 21.71 2.03 -12.77
C PRO A 108 23.02 2.12 -11.99
N PHE A 109 23.03 1.54 -10.79
CA PHE A 109 24.17 1.55 -9.87
C PHE A 109 24.58 2.93 -9.33
N GLU A 110 23.73 3.94 -9.52
CA GLU A 110 23.89 5.25 -8.90
C GLU A 110 22.94 5.41 -7.72
N GLU A 111 23.35 6.25 -6.77
CA GLU A 111 22.57 6.65 -5.60
C GLU A 111 22.53 8.17 -5.50
N ASN A 112 21.43 8.69 -4.96
CA ASN A 112 21.27 10.08 -4.58
C ASN A 112 20.56 10.13 -3.23
N ASN A 113 21.08 10.89 -2.26
CA ASN A 113 20.57 10.95 -0.88
C ASN A 113 20.28 9.56 -0.28
N GLU A 114 21.26 8.65 -0.34
CA GLU A 114 21.17 7.28 0.19
C GLU A 114 20.05 6.42 -0.44
N SER A 115 19.52 6.86 -1.59
CA SER A 115 18.47 6.16 -2.33
C SER A 115 18.96 5.78 -3.71
N ALA A 116 18.76 4.52 -4.10
CA ALA A 116 19.06 4.04 -5.43
C ALA A 116 18.30 4.87 -6.49
N GLN A 117 19.00 5.27 -7.55
CA GLN A 117 18.42 5.98 -8.69
C GLN A 117 17.91 5.01 -9.77
N TRP A 118 17.63 3.76 -9.38
CA TRP A 118 17.20 2.67 -10.25
C TRP A 118 16.39 1.65 -9.45
N GLY A 119 15.62 0.83 -10.16
CA GLY A 119 14.73 -0.17 -9.58
C GLY A 119 13.26 0.16 -9.82
N THR A 120 12.38 -0.61 -9.17
CA THR A 120 10.93 -0.44 -9.30
C THR A 120 10.28 -0.82 -7.98
N VAL A 121 9.51 0.11 -7.42
CA VAL A 121 8.64 -0.15 -6.29
C VAL A 121 7.40 -0.85 -6.82
N LYS A 122 7.05 -1.98 -6.21
CA LYS A 122 5.90 -2.79 -6.60
C LYS A 122 4.91 -2.88 -5.45
N PHE A 123 3.65 -2.64 -5.76
CA PHE A 123 2.53 -2.76 -4.82
C PHE A 123 1.54 -3.79 -5.35
N PHE A 124 1.10 -4.72 -4.51
CA PHE A 124 0.21 -5.82 -4.93
C PHE A 124 -1.05 -5.86 -4.08
N THR A 125 -2.17 -6.15 -4.71
CA THR A 125 -3.46 -6.39 -4.04
C THR A 125 -4.28 -7.41 -4.81
N ASP A 126 -5.38 -7.89 -4.23
CA ASP A 126 -6.33 -8.75 -4.93
C ASP A 126 -7.20 -7.96 -5.93
N THR A 127 -8.03 -8.67 -6.69
CA THR A 127 -8.90 -8.06 -7.71
C THR A 127 -10.27 -7.62 -7.17
N THR A 128 -10.51 -7.72 -5.86
CA THR A 128 -11.79 -7.34 -5.24
C THR A 128 -11.85 -5.87 -4.84
N VAL A 129 -10.70 -5.17 -4.89
CA VAL A 129 -10.59 -3.75 -4.54
C VAL A 129 -10.72 -2.83 -5.76
N THR A 130 -11.09 -1.58 -5.51
CA THR A 130 -10.89 -0.51 -6.50
C THR A 130 -9.47 0.06 -6.42
N HIS A 131 -8.86 0.38 -7.55
CA HIS A 131 -7.48 0.87 -7.63
C HIS A 131 -7.40 2.15 -8.48
N GLU A 132 -6.34 2.94 -8.31
CA GLU A 132 -6.03 4.08 -9.17
C GLU A 132 -4.53 4.40 -9.09
N ALA A 133 -3.92 4.86 -10.18
CA ALA A 133 -2.60 5.46 -10.19
C ALA A 133 -2.72 6.89 -10.73
N ASN A 134 -2.51 7.88 -9.86
CA ASN A 134 -2.71 9.31 -10.14
C ASN A 134 -2.05 10.14 -9.02
N ALA A 135 -2.12 11.47 -9.09
CA ALA A 135 -1.70 12.36 -8.01
C ALA A 135 -2.44 12.06 -6.69
N CYS A 136 -1.70 11.94 -5.58
CA CYS A 136 -2.26 11.59 -4.26
C CYS A 136 -3.44 12.48 -3.81
N PRO A 137 -3.41 13.83 -3.96
CA PRO A 137 -4.53 14.68 -3.56
C PRO A 137 -5.83 14.33 -4.30
N THR A 138 -5.74 13.99 -5.59
CA THR A 138 -6.88 13.60 -6.42
C THR A 138 -7.49 12.30 -5.90
N MET A 139 -6.68 11.26 -5.71
CA MET A 139 -7.15 9.94 -5.24
C MET A 139 -7.74 10.02 -3.82
N ARG A 140 -7.07 10.72 -2.91
CA ARG A 140 -7.56 10.92 -1.52
C ARG A 140 -8.90 11.65 -1.50
N THR A 141 -9.04 12.71 -2.31
CA THR A 141 -10.30 13.46 -2.42
C THR A 141 -11.42 12.59 -2.96
N LYS A 142 -11.15 11.80 -4.01
CA LYS A 142 -12.12 10.84 -4.57
C LYS A 142 -12.56 9.81 -3.55
N PHE A 143 -11.63 9.19 -2.84
CA PHE A 143 -11.96 8.20 -1.82
C PHE A 143 -12.77 8.80 -0.67
N VAL A 144 -12.39 10.00 -0.19
CA VAL A 144 -13.15 10.68 0.87
C VAL A 144 -14.60 10.92 0.46
N LYS A 145 -14.83 11.28 -0.80
CA LYS A 145 -16.15 11.59 -1.37
C LYS A 145 -16.98 10.34 -1.69
N ASN A 146 -16.36 9.29 -2.23
CA ASN A 146 -17.07 8.19 -2.88
C ASN A 146 -16.91 6.84 -2.16
N GLY A 147 -16.00 6.72 -1.18
CA GLY A 147 -15.65 5.44 -0.54
C GLY A 147 -14.86 4.47 -1.44
N LYS A 148 -14.52 4.88 -2.67
CA LYS A 148 -13.86 4.04 -3.67
C LYS A 148 -13.06 4.85 -4.70
N LEU A 149 -12.24 4.15 -5.48
CA LEU A 149 -11.45 4.67 -6.60
C LEU A 149 -12.07 4.30 -7.95
N ASP A 150 -11.58 4.92 -9.03
CA ASP A 150 -12.21 4.85 -10.36
C ASP A 150 -11.70 3.70 -11.26
N ASN A 151 -10.75 2.87 -10.80
CA ASN A 151 -10.08 1.85 -11.62
C ASN A 151 -9.41 2.45 -12.86
N LYS A 152 -8.70 3.58 -12.66
CA LYS A 152 -8.02 4.32 -13.73
C LYS A 152 -6.53 4.41 -13.47
N VAL A 153 -5.76 4.42 -14.56
CA VAL A 153 -4.32 4.66 -14.54
C VAL A 153 -4.10 5.92 -15.35
N ASP A 154 -3.61 6.96 -14.71
CA ASP A 154 -3.16 8.16 -15.38
C ASP A 154 -1.89 7.87 -16.18
N GLN A 155 -1.78 8.40 -17.40
CA GLN A 155 -0.67 8.09 -18.31
C GLN A 155 0.49 9.09 -18.26
N ASN A 156 0.48 10.07 -17.35
CA ASN A 156 1.39 11.23 -17.32
C ASN A 156 1.38 12.06 -18.61
#